data_AF-J3H303-F1
#
_entry.id   AF-J3H303-F1
#
_cell.length_a   1.000
_cell.length_b   1.000
_cell.length_c   1.000
_cell.angle_alpha   90.00
_cell.angle_beta   90.00
_cell.angle_gamma   90.00
#
_symmetry.space_group_name_H-M   'P 1'
#
loop_
_entity.id
_entity.type
_entity.pdbx_description
1 polymer ?
#
loop_
_entity_poly.entity_id
_entity_poly.type
_entity_poly.pdbx_seq_one_letter_code
_entity_poly.pdbx_strand_id
1 'polypeptide(L)'
;MVWQQIYDPFGNPVISTIMAAVPVVVMLAALAFFHIKAHLAALLALASALVIAIFAFGMPANMAGSAALYGAANGLLPIGWIVLNIIFLHRLTTENGSFKVLQDSLARITDDRRLQLLLIAFCFGAFFEGAAGFGTPVAVTGAILIGLGFSPLAASGLALIANTAPVAFGALGTPIITLAKVTGLDEMELSMMVGRQLPFFSVIVPFWLIWAFAGWRKMLEIWPAILVAGVSFAVPQFLVSNYHGPMLVDVIAALISMACLTGFLKVWKPATVHTSAALSGRVDNSKIAEEHDEKPIASATFASDAKPAVMRAWMPWIILTVFVFAWGTQGFKNLFDTRPAIDPVTHSAKLDPQGKPLREANPIFAPVVTFGTIHQQIEKVPPVVPAPKTEDAVYKFTWLTSTGSGILLAAIFGGLLMGYSIPQLVKHYLRTIWVVRYSLITIVAMLALGFLTRYSGLDATMGLAFAATGIFYPMFGTLLGWLGVALTGSDTASNVLFGGLQRVTAEQLGLSPVLMAAANSSGGVMGKMVDAQSIVVASTATRWYGHEGEILRYVFFHSVILAILVGGLVTLQAYVAPFSHMVVGGH
;
A
#
# COMPACT_ATOMS: atom_id res chain seq x y z
N MET A 1 -36.06 -14.41 -1.87
CA MET A 1 -35.70 -14.95 -0.55
C MET A 1 -34.32 -14.42 -0.22
N VAL A 2 -34.14 -13.85 0.97
CA VAL A 2 -32.84 -13.40 1.48
C VAL A 2 -32.02 -14.64 1.80
N TRP A 3 -30.79 -14.72 1.29
CA TRP A 3 -29.88 -15.81 1.57
C TRP A 3 -29.06 -15.49 2.83
N GLN A 4 -29.00 -16.44 3.76
CA GLN A 4 -28.24 -16.29 4.99
C GLN A 4 -26.86 -16.91 4.83
N GLN A 5 -25.84 -16.22 5.34
CA GLN A 5 -24.50 -16.78 5.37
C GLN A 5 -24.45 -18.03 6.26
N ILE A 6 -23.82 -19.07 5.73
CA ILE A 6 -23.60 -20.33 6.44
C ILE A 6 -22.11 -20.40 6.79
N TYR A 7 -21.78 -20.42 8.08
CA TYR A 7 -20.39 -20.44 8.53
C TYR A 7 -19.84 -21.84 8.82
N ASP A 8 -20.74 -22.81 9.08
CA ASP A 8 -20.36 -24.21 9.30
C ASP A 8 -21.21 -25.15 8.43
N PRO A 9 -21.05 -25.12 7.09
CA PRO A 9 -21.87 -25.93 6.19
C PRO A 9 -21.68 -27.45 6.38
N PHE A 10 -20.58 -27.87 7.01
CA PHE A 10 -20.27 -29.29 7.23
C PHE A 10 -20.61 -29.78 8.64
N GLY A 11 -21.09 -28.91 9.54
CA GLY A 11 -21.28 -29.23 10.96
C GLY A 11 -19.97 -29.61 11.67
N ASN A 12 -18.83 -29.21 11.10
CA ASN A 12 -17.50 -29.42 11.62
C ASN A 12 -16.67 -28.16 11.33
N PRO A 13 -16.39 -27.33 12.37
CA PRO A 13 -15.68 -26.06 12.20
C PRO A 13 -14.33 -26.20 11.51
N VAL A 14 -13.62 -27.32 11.72
CA VAL A 14 -12.30 -27.55 11.11
C VAL A 14 -12.44 -27.76 9.60
N ILE A 15 -13.38 -28.59 9.16
CA ILE A 15 -13.62 -28.85 7.73
C ILE A 15 -14.11 -27.58 7.05
N SER A 16 -15.07 -26.89 7.66
CA SER A 16 -15.60 -25.62 7.16
C SER A 16 -14.49 -24.57 7.02
N THR A 17 -13.55 -24.49 7.97
CA THR A 17 -12.39 -23.59 7.90
C THR A 17 -11.41 -23.99 6.80
N ILE A 18 -11.08 -25.28 6.66
CA ILE A 18 -10.20 -25.77 5.59
C ILE A 18 -10.79 -25.42 4.22
N MET A 19 -12.10 -25.64 4.05
CA MET A 19 -12.82 -25.30 2.81
C MET A 19 -12.83 -23.79 2.56
N ALA A 20 -13.09 -22.98 3.58
CA ALA A 20 -13.04 -21.52 3.47
C ALA A 20 -11.63 -20.98 3.14
N ALA A 21 -10.58 -21.67 3.59
CA ALA A 21 -9.19 -21.31 3.33
C ALA A 21 -8.72 -21.70 1.92
N VAL A 22 -9.42 -22.57 1.19
CA VAL A 22 -9.00 -23.05 -0.15
C VAL A 22 -8.62 -21.92 -1.09
N PRO A 23 -9.39 -20.83 -1.27
CA PRO A 23 -9.02 -19.78 -2.21
C PRO A 23 -7.75 -19.03 -1.83
N VAL A 24 -7.54 -18.81 -0.53
CA VAL A 24 -6.32 -18.23 0.02
C VAL A 24 -5.16 -19.17 -0.24
N VAL A 25 -5.29 -20.46 0.10
CA VAL A 25 -4.26 -21.48 -0.13
C VAL A 25 -3.92 -21.61 -1.60
N VAL A 26 -4.90 -21.62 -2.50
CA VAL A 26 -4.69 -21.65 -3.95
C VAL A 26 -3.89 -20.43 -4.39
N MET A 27 -4.25 -19.23 -3.92
CA MET A 27 -3.51 -18.02 -4.27
C MET A 27 -2.06 -18.06 -3.76
N LEU A 28 -1.88 -18.36 -2.47
CA LEU A 28 -0.58 -18.38 -1.83
C LEU A 28 0.31 -19.49 -2.40
N ALA A 29 -0.22 -20.67 -2.67
CA ALA A 29 0.54 -21.77 -3.26
C ALA A 29 0.90 -21.50 -4.72
N ALA A 30 -0.03 -20.92 -5.50
CA ALA A 30 0.24 -20.50 -6.87
C ALA A 30 1.41 -19.52 -6.95
N LEU A 31 1.48 -18.56 -6.02
CA LEU A 31 2.55 -17.57 -5.95
C LEU A 31 3.86 -18.15 -5.39
N ALA A 32 3.79 -18.82 -4.24
CA ALA A 32 4.98 -19.20 -3.47
C ALA A 32 5.65 -20.51 -3.94
N PHE A 33 4.87 -21.50 -4.37
CA PHE A 33 5.41 -22.81 -4.75
C PHE A 33 5.43 -23.01 -6.27
N PHE A 34 4.36 -22.63 -6.95
CA PHE A 34 4.23 -22.86 -8.39
C PHE A 34 4.75 -21.70 -9.25
N HIS A 35 5.15 -20.58 -8.64
CA HIS A 35 5.72 -19.41 -9.32
C HIS A 35 4.82 -18.89 -10.47
N ILE A 36 3.50 -18.98 -10.29
CA ILE A 36 2.50 -18.53 -11.25
C ILE A 36 2.42 -17.00 -11.22
N LYS A 37 2.19 -16.38 -12.38
CA LYS A 37 2.03 -14.91 -12.50
C LYS A 37 0.86 -14.42 -11.63
N ALA A 38 1.03 -13.27 -10.97
CA ALA A 38 0.05 -12.75 -10.00
C ALA A 38 -1.40 -12.64 -10.51
N HIS A 39 -1.60 -12.16 -11.75
CA HIS A 39 -2.94 -12.08 -12.34
C HIS A 39 -3.60 -13.46 -12.51
N LEU A 40 -2.82 -14.50 -12.85
CA LEU A 40 -3.33 -15.86 -12.98
C LEU A 40 -3.60 -16.47 -11.60
N ALA A 41 -2.72 -16.25 -10.62
CA ALA A 41 -2.95 -16.69 -9.25
C ALA A 41 -4.22 -16.09 -8.65
N ALA A 42 -4.46 -14.79 -8.86
CA ALA A 42 -5.68 -14.11 -8.43
C ALA A 42 -6.93 -14.67 -9.13
N LEU A 43 -6.86 -14.98 -10.43
CA LEU A 43 -7.96 -15.59 -11.18
C LEU A 43 -8.24 -17.03 -10.72
N LEU A 44 -7.20 -17.83 -10.46
CA LEU A 44 -7.35 -19.18 -9.92
C LEU A 44 -7.97 -19.16 -8.52
N ALA A 45 -7.53 -18.23 -7.68
CA ALA A 45 -8.11 -18.01 -6.37
C ALA A 45 -9.59 -17.61 -6.47
N LEU A 46 -9.93 -16.64 -7.33
CA LEU A 46 -11.32 -16.26 -7.59
C LEU A 46 -12.17 -17.43 -8.11
N ALA A 47 -11.65 -18.22 -9.04
CA ALA A 47 -12.34 -19.40 -9.57
C ALA A 47 -12.59 -20.43 -8.46
N SER A 48 -11.59 -20.70 -7.64
CA SER A 48 -11.75 -21.60 -6.49
C SER A 48 -12.73 -21.05 -5.46
N ALA A 49 -12.74 -19.74 -5.18
CA ALA A 49 -13.71 -19.10 -4.30
C ALA A 49 -15.13 -19.22 -4.83
N LEU A 50 -15.35 -19.07 -6.14
CA LEU A 50 -16.67 -19.29 -6.76
C LEU A 50 -17.13 -20.74 -6.57
N VAL A 51 -16.23 -21.70 -6.79
CA VAL A 51 -16.54 -23.12 -6.60
C VAL A 51 -16.89 -23.41 -5.13
N ILE A 52 -16.08 -22.95 -4.17
CA ILE A 52 -16.34 -23.16 -2.75
C ILE A 52 -17.62 -22.45 -2.29
N ALA A 53 -17.82 -21.19 -2.67
CA ALA A 53 -19.00 -20.42 -2.30
C ALA A 53 -20.29 -21.12 -2.78
N ILE A 54 -20.30 -21.61 -4.02
CA ILE A 54 -21.49 -22.22 -4.62
C ILE A 54 -21.73 -23.63 -4.08
N PHE A 55 -20.72 -24.50 -4.13
CA PHE A 55 -20.91 -25.92 -3.89
C PHE A 55 -20.70 -26.33 -2.43
N ALA A 56 -19.81 -25.67 -1.68
CA ALA A 56 -19.56 -26.00 -0.28
C ALA A 56 -20.39 -25.13 0.68
N PHE A 57 -20.55 -23.84 0.38
CA PHE A 57 -21.27 -22.89 1.24
C PHE A 57 -22.73 -22.67 0.81
N GLY A 58 -23.17 -23.27 -0.30
CA GLY A 58 -24.55 -23.22 -0.75
C GLY A 58 -25.03 -21.83 -1.20
N MET A 59 -24.11 -20.93 -1.55
CA MET A 59 -24.45 -19.62 -2.08
C MET A 59 -25.02 -19.76 -3.50
N PRO A 60 -26.19 -19.17 -3.82
CA PRO A 60 -26.73 -19.20 -5.18
C PRO A 60 -25.74 -18.63 -6.20
N ALA A 61 -25.55 -19.33 -7.33
CA ALA A 61 -24.53 -18.99 -8.32
C ALA A 61 -24.66 -17.57 -8.90
N ASN A 62 -25.90 -17.08 -9.06
CA ASN A 62 -26.18 -15.71 -9.49
C ASN A 62 -25.72 -14.67 -8.44
N MET A 63 -25.91 -14.94 -7.16
CA MET A 63 -25.44 -14.08 -6.06
C MET A 63 -23.92 -14.11 -5.97
N ALA A 64 -23.29 -15.29 -6.07
CA ALA A 64 -21.83 -15.43 -6.06
C ALA A 64 -21.18 -14.67 -7.22
N GLY A 65 -21.66 -14.86 -8.45
CA GLY A 65 -21.18 -14.11 -9.61
C GLY A 65 -21.41 -12.60 -9.48
N SER A 66 -22.55 -12.20 -8.91
CA SER A 66 -22.86 -10.78 -8.67
C SER A 66 -21.96 -10.15 -7.61
N ALA A 67 -21.63 -10.86 -6.53
CA ALA A 67 -20.68 -10.40 -5.51
C ALA A 67 -19.27 -10.22 -6.10
N ALA A 68 -18.83 -11.18 -6.93
CA ALA A 68 -17.56 -11.06 -7.65
C ALA A 68 -17.56 -9.85 -8.61
N LEU A 69 -18.62 -9.63 -9.38
CA LEU A 69 -18.75 -8.47 -10.27
C LEU A 69 -18.80 -7.13 -9.51
N TYR A 70 -19.46 -7.09 -8.36
CA TYR A 70 -19.50 -5.92 -7.50
C TYR A 70 -18.11 -5.58 -6.96
N GLY A 71 -17.35 -6.59 -6.53
CA GLY A 71 -15.94 -6.43 -6.17
C GLY A 71 -15.08 -5.95 -7.33
N ALA A 72 -15.20 -6.60 -8.50
CA ALA A 72 -14.50 -6.23 -9.72
C ALA A 72 -14.69 -4.74 -10.10
N ALA A 73 -15.94 -4.25 -10.01
CA ALA A 73 -16.26 -2.84 -10.26
C ALA A 73 -15.59 -1.89 -9.24
N ASN A 74 -15.58 -2.25 -7.95
CA ASN A 74 -14.90 -1.50 -6.90
C ASN A 74 -13.36 -1.57 -7.00
N GLY A 75 -12.80 -2.53 -7.72
CA GLY A 75 -11.37 -2.58 -8.05
C GLY A 75 -10.99 -1.73 -9.25
N LEU A 76 -11.79 -1.77 -10.32
CA LEU A 76 -11.42 -1.15 -11.60
C LEU A 76 -11.36 0.38 -11.53
N LEU A 77 -12.43 1.02 -11.05
CA LEU A 77 -12.56 2.47 -11.15
C LEU A 77 -11.95 3.24 -9.97
N PRO A 78 -12.10 2.85 -8.70
CA PRO A 78 -11.42 3.55 -7.61
C PRO A 78 -9.90 3.31 -7.62
N ILE A 79 -9.46 2.06 -7.77
CA ILE A 79 -8.05 1.67 -7.58
C ILE A 79 -7.33 1.59 -8.94
N GLY A 80 -7.89 0.85 -9.90
CA GLY A 80 -7.29 0.71 -11.23
C GLY A 80 -7.11 2.04 -11.97
N TRP A 81 -8.05 2.98 -11.78
CA TRP A 81 -7.95 4.34 -12.36
C TRP A 81 -6.79 5.15 -11.77
N ILE A 82 -6.52 5.02 -10.47
CA ILE A 82 -5.35 5.65 -9.82
C ILE A 82 -4.07 5.09 -10.44
N VAL A 83 -3.95 3.75 -10.47
CA VAL A 83 -2.76 3.04 -10.97
C VAL A 83 -2.46 3.37 -12.43
N LEU A 84 -3.48 3.41 -13.29
CA LEU A 84 -3.33 3.75 -14.70
C LEU A 84 -2.74 5.16 -14.87
N ASN A 85 -3.32 6.14 -14.19
CA ASN A 85 -2.98 7.56 -14.40
C ASN A 85 -1.64 7.93 -13.76
N ILE A 86 -1.27 7.31 -12.64
CA ILE A 86 0.03 7.57 -12.03
C ILE A 86 1.19 6.94 -12.82
N ILE A 87 0.99 5.74 -13.38
CA ILE A 87 1.97 5.11 -14.26
C ILE A 87 2.10 5.92 -15.55
N PHE A 88 1.01 6.49 -16.05
CA PHE A 88 1.06 7.41 -17.20
C PHE A 88 1.96 8.62 -16.90
N LEU A 89 1.75 9.32 -15.77
CA LEU A 89 2.62 10.42 -15.36
C LEU A 89 4.08 9.98 -15.19
N HIS A 90 4.31 8.88 -14.48
CA HIS A 90 5.66 8.36 -14.26
C HIS A 90 6.39 8.13 -15.58
N ARG A 91 5.72 7.50 -16.56
CA ARG A 91 6.31 7.27 -17.89
C ARG A 91 6.68 8.55 -18.62
N LEU A 92 5.84 9.59 -18.56
CA LEU A 92 6.19 10.89 -19.15
C LEU A 92 7.47 11.46 -18.53
N THR A 93 7.63 11.36 -17.20
CA THR A 93 8.83 11.86 -16.51
C THR A 93 10.09 11.03 -16.76
N THR A 94 9.94 9.73 -17.01
CA THR A 94 11.05 8.82 -17.31
C THR A 94 11.50 8.98 -18.75
N GLU A 95 10.55 9.07 -19.70
CA GLU A 95 10.86 9.12 -21.14
C GLU A 95 11.46 10.48 -21.58
N ASN A 96 11.17 11.59 -20.88
CA ASN A 96 11.81 12.89 -21.17
C ASN A 96 13.11 13.15 -20.39
N GLY A 97 13.56 12.20 -19.57
CA GLY A 97 14.80 12.31 -18.79
C GLY A 97 14.72 13.18 -17.53
N SER A 98 13.58 13.82 -17.23
CA SER A 98 13.40 14.61 -16.00
C SER A 98 13.65 13.77 -14.76
N PHE A 99 13.22 12.50 -14.80
CA PHE A 99 13.46 11.56 -13.71
C PHE A 99 14.93 11.38 -13.38
N LYS A 100 15.78 11.25 -14.41
CA LYS A 100 17.22 11.08 -14.23
C LYS A 100 17.86 12.30 -13.56
N VAL A 101 17.43 13.50 -13.96
CA VAL A 101 17.87 14.77 -13.33
C VAL A 101 17.55 14.79 -11.83
N LEU A 102 16.38 14.27 -11.42
CA LEU A 102 16.03 14.14 -9.99
C LEU A 102 17.01 13.22 -9.27
N GLN A 103 17.25 12.02 -9.80
CA GLN A 103 18.17 11.04 -9.21
C GLN A 103 19.58 11.63 -9.05
N ASP A 104 20.09 12.25 -10.11
CA ASP A 104 21.43 12.85 -10.18
C ASP A 104 21.61 14.04 -9.22
N SER A 105 20.52 14.74 -8.90
CA SER A 105 20.53 15.86 -7.95
C SER A 105 20.66 15.39 -6.50
N LEU A 106 20.00 14.28 -6.14
CA LEU A 106 19.98 13.74 -4.78
C LEU A 106 21.30 13.08 -4.40
N ALA A 107 21.91 12.36 -5.34
CA ALA A 107 23.22 11.74 -5.20
C ALA A 107 24.34 12.72 -4.80
N ARG A 108 24.20 14.01 -5.14
CA ARG A 108 25.24 15.04 -4.94
C ARG A 108 25.03 15.94 -3.72
N ILE A 109 23.99 15.71 -2.92
CA ILE A 109 23.73 16.52 -1.71
C ILE A 109 24.83 16.31 -0.66
N THR A 110 25.40 15.11 -0.59
CA THR A 110 26.41 14.74 0.41
C THR A 110 27.33 13.66 -0.13
N ASP A 111 28.59 13.68 0.32
CA ASP A 111 29.60 12.66 0.00
C ASP A 111 29.58 11.46 0.97
N ASP A 112 28.83 11.56 2.10
CA ASP A 112 28.72 10.47 3.07
C ASP A 112 27.70 9.41 2.60
N ARG A 113 28.15 8.17 2.43
CA ARG A 113 27.32 7.05 1.94
C ARG A 113 26.14 6.73 2.85
N ARG A 114 26.25 6.93 4.16
CA ARG A 114 25.15 6.71 5.11
C ARG A 114 24.06 7.76 4.91
N LEU A 115 24.45 9.02 4.71
CA LEU A 115 23.50 10.12 4.48
C LEU A 115 22.87 10.05 3.08
N GLN A 116 23.63 9.60 2.06
CA GLN A 116 23.07 9.27 0.74
C GLN A 116 22.01 8.17 0.85
N LEU A 117 22.27 7.13 1.66
CA LEU A 117 21.31 6.05 1.88
C LEU A 117 19.99 6.57 2.48
N LEU A 118 20.05 7.51 3.44
CA LEU A 118 18.85 8.16 3.99
C LEU A 118 18.08 8.96 2.93
N LEU A 119 18.79 9.82 2.17
CA LEU A 119 18.14 10.67 1.16
C LEU A 119 17.52 9.85 0.02
N ILE A 120 18.22 8.80 -0.43
CA ILE A 120 17.86 8.04 -1.63
C ILE A 120 16.95 6.87 -1.27
N ALA A 121 17.39 5.94 -0.42
CA ALA A 121 16.63 4.73 -0.16
C ALA A 121 15.42 5.00 0.75
N PHE A 122 15.59 5.83 1.80
CA PHE A 122 14.51 6.13 2.73
C PHE A 122 13.60 7.26 2.22
N CYS A 123 14.07 8.50 2.10
CA CYS A 123 13.20 9.63 1.75
C CYS A 123 12.70 9.53 0.30
N PHE A 124 13.60 9.44 -0.69
CA PHE A 124 13.20 9.40 -2.10
C PHE A 124 12.50 8.08 -2.48
N GLY A 125 12.96 6.96 -1.92
CA GLY A 125 12.25 5.69 -2.02
C GLY A 125 10.82 5.78 -1.52
N ALA A 126 10.60 6.32 -0.32
CA ALA A 126 9.26 6.48 0.24
C ALA A 126 8.37 7.44 -0.56
N PHE A 127 8.93 8.51 -1.13
CA PHE A 127 8.20 9.37 -2.06
C PHE A 127 7.68 8.57 -3.26
N PHE A 128 8.51 7.68 -3.83
CA PHE A 128 8.13 6.84 -4.95
C PHE A 128 7.18 5.72 -4.58
N GLU A 129 7.27 5.15 -3.37
CA GLU A 129 6.30 4.15 -2.91
C GLU A 129 4.94 4.81 -2.73
N GLY A 130 4.91 5.99 -2.09
CA GLY A 130 3.70 6.80 -1.94
C GLY A 130 3.06 7.19 -3.26
N ALA A 131 3.86 7.57 -4.27
CA ALA A 131 3.34 7.98 -5.57
C ALA A 131 3.00 6.76 -6.46
N ALA A 132 3.99 5.95 -6.81
CA ALA A 132 3.87 4.90 -7.83
C ALA A 132 3.59 3.51 -7.24
N GLY A 133 4.26 3.14 -6.15
CA GLY A 133 4.18 1.81 -5.54
C GLY A 133 4.72 0.66 -6.42
N PHE A 134 4.27 -0.57 -6.16
CA PHE A 134 4.50 -1.77 -6.99
C PHE A 134 5.98 -2.16 -7.22
N GLY A 135 6.86 -1.90 -6.26
CA GLY A 135 8.28 -2.29 -6.32
C GLY A 135 9.15 -1.38 -7.20
N THR A 136 8.56 -0.38 -7.88
CA THR A 136 9.31 0.69 -8.55
C THR A 136 10.33 1.38 -7.64
N PRO A 137 10.02 1.70 -6.36
CA PRO A 137 10.98 2.39 -5.50
C PRO A 137 12.24 1.58 -5.23
N VAL A 138 12.10 0.28 -5.00
CA VAL A 138 13.23 -0.63 -4.75
C VAL A 138 14.11 -0.73 -6.00
N ALA A 139 13.51 -0.85 -7.18
CA ALA A 139 14.25 -0.86 -8.44
C ALA A 139 15.06 0.44 -8.63
N VAL A 140 14.38 1.57 -8.46
CA VAL A 140 14.94 2.90 -8.70
C VAL A 140 16.07 3.18 -7.72
N THR A 141 15.83 2.97 -6.42
CA THR A 141 16.82 3.26 -5.38
C THR A 141 17.98 2.29 -5.44
N GLY A 142 17.74 0.99 -5.67
CA GLY A 142 18.79 0.00 -5.87
C GLY A 142 19.73 0.34 -7.03
N ALA A 143 19.18 0.74 -8.19
CA ALA A 143 19.99 1.16 -9.34
C ALA A 143 20.84 2.41 -9.05
N ILE A 144 20.30 3.39 -8.30
CA ILE A 144 21.06 4.58 -7.89
C ILE A 144 22.20 4.19 -6.93
N LEU A 145 21.93 3.34 -5.94
CA LEU A 145 22.94 2.89 -4.98
C LEU A 145 24.08 2.13 -5.67
N ILE A 146 23.77 1.30 -6.67
CA ILE A 146 24.78 0.67 -7.53
C ILE A 146 25.64 1.72 -8.25
N GLY A 147 25.00 2.74 -8.86
CA GLY A 147 25.72 3.83 -9.52
C GLY A 147 26.62 4.64 -8.58
N LEU A 148 26.30 4.64 -7.29
CA LEU A 148 27.08 5.24 -6.21
C LEU A 148 28.19 4.32 -5.69
N GLY A 149 28.32 3.09 -6.17
CA GLY A 149 29.38 2.15 -5.82
C GLY A 149 29.06 1.19 -4.68
N PHE A 150 27.80 1.10 -4.24
CA PHE A 150 27.38 0.06 -3.29
C PHE A 150 27.47 -1.31 -3.95
N SER A 151 27.89 -2.33 -3.18
CA SER A 151 27.83 -3.72 -3.64
C SER A 151 26.38 -4.11 -3.96
N PRO A 152 26.13 -5.02 -4.92
CA PRO A 152 24.77 -5.41 -5.29
C PRO A 152 23.90 -5.89 -4.12
N LEU A 153 24.44 -6.70 -3.21
CA LEU A 153 23.72 -7.11 -2.00
C LEU A 153 23.31 -5.93 -1.13
N ALA A 154 24.23 -4.97 -0.90
CA ALA A 154 23.94 -3.77 -0.13
C ALA A 154 22.87 -2.92 -0.81
N ALA A 155 23.01 -2.66 -2.11
CA ALA A 155 22.06 -1.85 -2.86
C ALA A 155 20.65 -2.46 -2.86
N SER A 156 20.52 -3.76 -3.15
CA SER A 156 19.22 -4.45 -3.15
C SER A 156 18.65 -4.59 -1.74
N GLY A 157 19.44 -5.08 -0.79
CA GLY A 157 18.98 -5.36 0.57
C GLY A 157 18.62 -4.10 1.35
N LEU A 158 19.42 -3.04 1.27
CA LEU A 158 19.14 -1.79 1.96
C LEU A 158 17.96 -1.03 1.32
N ALA A 159 17.80 -1.11 0.00
CA ALA A 159 16.61 -0.57 -0.67
C ALA A 159 15.32 -1.27 -0.19
N LEU A 160 15.35 -2.61 -0.04
CA LEU A 160 14.22 -3.38 0.50
C LEU A 160 13.91 -3.04 1.96
N ILE A 161 14.93 -2.89 2.82
CA ILE A 161 14.74 -2.50 4.23
C ILE A 161 14.12 -1.10 4.31
N ALA A 162 14.62 -0.15 3.52
CA ALA A 162 14.16 1.24 3.53
C ALA A 162 12.72 1.39 3.01
N ASN A 163 12.30 0.54 2.07
CA ASN A 163 10.97 0.60 1.47
C ASN A 163 9.85 0.18 2.42
N THR A 164 10.13 -0.19 3.67
CA THR A 164 9.11 -0.67 4.60
C THR A 164 8.27 0.48 5.18
N ALA A 165 8.84 1.51 5.78
CA ALA A 165 8.07 2.63 6.38
C ALA A 165 6.84 3.18 5.57
N PRO A 166 6.89 3.32 4.23
CA PRO A 166 5.76 3.85 3.45
C PRO A 166 4.63 2.85 3.09
N VAL A 167 4.89 1.55 2.93
CA VAL A 167 4.05 0.65 2.08
C VAL A 167 2.53 0.73 2.31
N ALA A 168 2.06 0.87 3.55
CA ALA A 168 0.62 0.93 3.85
C ALA A 168 -0.11 2.09 3.14
N PHE A 169 0.58 3.21 2.91
CA PHE A 169 0.03 4.36 2.18
C PHE A 169 0.55 4.46 0.74
N GLY A 170 1.20 3.40 0.26
CA GLY A 170 1.74 3.29 -1.08
C GLY A 170 0.69 3.38 -2.19
N ALA A 171 1.15 3.74 -3.39
CA ALA A 171 0.33 3.97 -4.58
C ALA A 171 -0.91 4.84 -4.26
N LEU A 172 -0.68 5.94 -3.55
CA LEU A 172 -1.68 6.91 -3.11
C LEU A 172 -2.78 6.29 -2.24
N GLY A 173 -2.37 5.54 -1.20
CA GLY A 173 -3.26 5.01 -0.18
C GLY A 173 -4.10 3.80 -0.61
N THR A 174 -3.80 3.17 -1.75
CA THR A 174 -4.59 2.03 -2.25
C THR A 174 -4.72 0.85 -1.28
N PRO A 175 -3.72 0.51 -0.43
CA PRO A 175 -3.91 -0.57 0.55
C PRO A 175 -5.01 -0.25 1.57
N ILE A 176 -5.04 0.97 2.12
CA ILE A 176 -6.05 1.41 3.09
C ILE A 176 -7.43 1.55 2.45
N ILE A 177 -7.51 2.15 1.25
CA ILE A 177 -8.78 2.27 0.50
C ILE A 177 -9.36 0.87 0.24
N THR A 178 -8.50 -0.08 -0.15
CA THR A 178 -8.93 -1.46 -0.41
C THR A 178 -9.35 -2.16 0.89
N LEU A 179 -8.59 -1.99 1.97
CA LEU A 179 -8.92 -2.53 3.28
C LEU A 179 -10.29 -2.03 3.74
N ALA A 180 -10.59 -0.74 3.59
CA ALA A 180 -11.90 -0.16 3.91
C ALA A 180 -13.03 -0.81 3.09
N LYS A 181 -12.80 -1.03 1.79
CA LYS A 181 -13.78 -1.66 0.89
C LYS A 181 -14.10 -3.10 1.28
N VAL A 182 -13.09 -3.92 1.53
CA VAL A 182 -13.29 -5.35 1.85
C VAL A 182 -13.75 -5.55 3.28
N THR A 183 -13.32 -4.73 4.23
CA THR A 183 -13.81 -4.80 5.62
C THR A 183 -15.18 -4.17 5.79
N GLY A 184 -15.52 -3.15 5.00
CA GLY A 184 -16.69 -2.29 5.23
C GLY A 184 -16.55 -1.38 6.44
N LEU A 185 -15.31 -1.09 6.87
CA LEU A 185 -14.99 -0.09 7.90
C LEU A 185 -14.74 1.27 7.25
N ASP A 186 -14.72 2.32 8.06
CA ASP A 186 -14.46 3.68 7.57
C ASP A 186 -13.00 3.84 7.12
N GLU A 187 -12.82 4.43 5.93
CA GLU A 187 -11.49 4.62 5.32
C GLU A 187 -10.62 5.56 6.16
N MET A 188 -11.21 6.61 6.73
CA MET A 188 -10.48 7.57 7.54
C MET A 188 -10.08 6.97 8.87
N GLU A 189 -10.95 6.20 9.52
CA GLU A 189 -10.61 5.51 10.78
C GLU A 189 -9.46 4.52 10.60
N LEU A 190 -9.45 3.75 9.51
CA LEU A 190 -8.35 2.85 9.17
C LEU A 190 -7.05 3.62 8.90
N SER A 191 -7.14 4.73 8.15
CA SER A 191 -6.00 5.62 7.90
C SER A 191 -5.42 6.20 9.20
N MET A 192 -6.29 6.69 10.09
CA MET A 192 -5.89 7.19 11.41
C MET A 192 -5.19 6.10 12.22
N MET A 193 -5.72 4.88 12.24
CA MET A 193 -5.21 3.80 13.08
C MET A 193 -3.83 3.32 12.61
N VAL A 194 -3.66 3.09 11.31
CA VAL A 194 -2.33 2.80 10.71
C VAL A 194 -1.39 3.99 10.96
N GLY A 195 -1.91 5.21 10.81
CA GLY A 195 -1.26 6.47 11.13
C GLY A 195 -0.87 6.67 12.60
N ARG A 196 -1.36 5.82 13.52
CA ARG A 196 -0.99 5.78 14.94
C ARG A 196 -0.08 4.60 15.28
N GLN A 197 0.22 3.75 14.30
CA GLN A 197 1.12 2.60 14.42
C GLN A 197 2.45 2.88 13.72
N LEU A 198 2.40 3.21 12.44
CA LEU A 198 3.60 3.34 11.59
C LEU A 198 4.55 4.48 11.95
N PRO A 199 4.13 5.65 12.49
CA PRO A 199 5.08 6.72 12.80
C PRO A 199 6.21 6.32 13.76
N PHE A 200 5.95 5.42 14.71
CA PHE A 200 7.02 4.88 15.57
C PHE A 200 8.07 4.14 14.75
N PHE A 201 7.63 3.32 13.80
CA PHE A 201 8.48 2.56 12.90
C PHE A 201 9.16 3.47 11.88
N SER A 202 8.52 4.53 11.41
CA SER A 202 9.13 5.53 10.55
C SER A 202 10.28 6.29 11.20
N VAL A 203 10.30 6.39 12.54
CA VAL A 203 11.47 6.86 13.29
C VAL A 203 12.51 5.75 13.43
N ILE A 204 12.11 4.52 13.73
CA ILE A 204 13.03 3.39 13.97
C ILE A 204 13.75 2.94 12.69
N VAL A 205 13.06 2.88 11.56
CA VAL A 205 13.55 2.31 10.30
C VAL A 205 14.81 3.03 9.79
N PRO A 206 14.92 4.37 9.77
CA PRO A 206 16.17 5.05 9.44
C PRO A 206 17.36 4.64 10.31
N PHE A 207 17.18 4.49 11.63
CA PHE A 207 18.23 4.00 12.52
C PHE A 207 18.59 2.57 12.18
N TRP A 208 17.58 1.72 11.99
CA TRP A 208 17.74 0.32 11.64
C TRP A 208 18.49 0.14 10.31
N LEU A 209 18.18 0.98 9.31
CA LEU A 209 18.80 1.01 8.00
C LEU A 209 20.29 1.33 8.08
N ILE A 210 20.67 2.38 8.81
CA ILE A 210 22.08 2.74 8.97
C ILE A 210 22.82 1.74 9.86
N TRP A 211 22.16 1.18 10.88
CA TRP A 211 22.72 0.09 11.68
C TRP A 211 23.03 -1.14 10.82
N ALA A 212 22.10 -1.55 9.95
CA ALA A 212 22.29 -2.69 9.04
C ALA A 212 23.42 -2.43 8.03
N PHE A 213 23.60 -1.18 7.58
CA PHE A 213 24.64 -0.81 6.63
C PHE A 213 26.05 -0.68 7.26
N ALA A 214 26.17 0.13 8.31
CA ALA A 214 27.46 0.60 8.83
C ALA A 214 27.76 0.12 10.26
N GLY A 215 26.81 -0.54 10.92
CA GLY A 215 26.91 -0.99 12.30
C GLY A 215 26.59 0.10 13.34
N TRP A 216 26.46 -0.32 14.60
CA TRP A 216 25.96 0.51 15.71
C TRP A 216 26.79 1.77 15.96
N ARG A 217 28.12 1.66 16.01
CA ARG A 217 29.00 2.80 16.29
C ARG A 217 28.91 3.88 15.21
N LYS A 218 28.89 3.47 13.94
CA LYS A 218 28.80 4.38 12.78
C LYS A 218 27.41 4.98 12.61
N MET A 219 26.35 4.27 13.03
CA MET A 219 25.00 4.83 13.13
C MET A 219 24.97 5.96 14.16
N LEU A 220 25.57 5.76 15.34
CA LEU A 220 25.62 6.79 16.38
C LEU A 220 26.40 8.03 15.94
N GLU A 221 27.44 7.94 15.11
CA GLU A 221 28.15 9.14 14.61
C GLU A 221 27.24 10.12 13.85
N ILE A 222 26.15 9.64 13.25
CA ILE A 222 25.23 10.45 12.45
C ILE A 222 23.79 10.44 12.97
N TRP A 223 23.59 10.05 14.23
CA TRP A 223 22.28 9.97 14.87
C TRP A 223 21.42 11.24 14.72
N PRO A 224 21.98 12.48 14.72
CA PRO A 224 21.15 13.68 14.56
C PRO A 224 20.49 13.73 13.18
N ALA A 225 21.23 13.39 12.12
CA ALA A 225 20.70 13.37 10.76
C ALA A 225 19.67 12.25 10.57
N ILE A 226 19.91 11.08 11.16
CA ILE A 226 18.94 9.97 11.16
C ILE A 226 17.64 10.39 11.86
N LEU A 227 17.74 11.02 13.04
CA LEU A 227 16.59 11.48 13.79
C LEU A 227 15.81 12.54 13.02
N VAL A 228 16.51 13.50 12.40
CA VAL A 228 15.88 14.50 11.53
C VAL A 228 15.08 13.79 10.43
N ALA A 229 15.68 12.86 9.70
CA ALA A 229 15.01 12.12 8.63
C ALA A 229 13.76 11.37 9.13
N GLY A 230 13.89 10.61 10.22
CA GLY A 230 12.79 9.81 10.77
C GLY A 230 11.66 10.64 11.36
N VAL A 231 11.95 11.65 12.17
CA VAL A 231 10.92 12.49 12.82
C VAL A 231 10.21 13.38 11.80
N SER A 232 10.95 13.99 10.87
CA SER A 232 10.35 14.82 9.81
C SER A 232 9.58 14.01 8.77
N PHE A 233 9.73 12.68 8.75
CA PHE A 233 8.83 11.77 8.04
C PHE A 233 7.62 11.39 8.91
N ALA A 234 7.86 10.91 10.12
CA ALA A 234 6.83 10.37 11.02
C ALA A 234 5.77 11.39 11.44
N VAL A 235 6.16 12.65 11.68
CA VAL A 235 5.21 13.69 12.12
C VAL A 235 4.21 14.04 11.00
N PRO A 236 4.63 14.39 9.76
CA PRO A 236 3.67 14.54 8.68
C PRO A 236 2.91 13.26 8.36
N GLN A 237 3.55 12.08 8.47
CA GLN A 237 2.87 10.80 8.28
C GLN A 237 1.67 10.67 9.23
N PHE A 238 1.86 10.96 10.52
CA PHE A 238 0.80 11.00 11.53
C PHE A 238 -0.27 12.07 11.20
N LEU A 239 0.13 13.30 10.90
CA LEU A 239 -0.81 14.40 10.69
C LEU A 239 -1.69 14.18 9.45
N VAL A 240 -1.08 13.83 8.32
CA VAL A 240 -1.82 13.65 7.06
C VAL A 240 -2.76 12.44 7.17
N SER A 241 -2.29 11.33 7.74
CA SER A 241 -3.12 10.13 7.91
C SER A 241 -4.29 10.33 8.89
N ASN A 242 -4.14 11.22 9.89
CA ASN A 242 -5.19 11.47 10.88
C ASN A 242 -6.20 12.55 10.47
N TYR A 243 -5.82 13.49 9.59
CA TYR A 243 -6.66 14.65 9.28
C TYR A 243 -7.07 14.80 7.81
N HIS A 244 -6.39 14.12 6.89
CA HIS A 244 -6.71 14.21 5.46
C HIS A 244 -7.06 12.84 4.84
N GLY A 245 -6.44 11.77 5.32
CA GLY A 245 -6.66 10.40 4.84
C GLY A 245 -5.46 9.82 4.12
N PRO A 246 -5.60 8.62 3.52
CA PRO A 246 -4.45 7.76 3.20
C PRO A 246 -3.68 8.15 1.93
N MET A 247 -4.24 9.00 1.07
CA MET A 247 -3.74 9.17 -0.31
C MET A 247 -2.43 9.94 -0.46
N LEU A 248 -2.11 10.86 0.45
CA LEU A 248 -0.94 11.75 0.33
C LEU A 248 0.08 11.55 1.44
N VAL A 249 -0.14 10.57 2.31
CA VAL A 249 0.59 10.40 3.57
C VAL A 249 2.09 10.30 3.31
N ASP A 250 2.53 9.32 2.52
CA ASP A 250 3.97 9.13 2.29
C ASP A 250 4.57 10.16 1.34
N VAL A 251 3.80 10.63 0.35
CA VAL A 251 4.30 11.64 -0.61
C VAL A 251 4.69 12.91 0.15
N ILE A 252 3.80 13.40 1.02
CA ILE A 252 4.05 14.60 1.83
C ILE A 252 5.14 14.33 2.88
N ALA A 253 5.07 13.21 3.60
CA ALA A 253 6.06 12.85 4.61
C ALA A 253 7.48 12.73 4.05
N ALA A 254 7.62 12.10 2.88
CA ALA A 254 8.89 11.95 2.19
C ALA A 254 9.46 13.29 1.71
N LEU A 255 8.64 14.16 1.12
CA LEU A 255 9.08 15.48 0.63
C LEU A 255 9.53 16.37 1.79
N ILE A 256 8.77 16.40 2.88
CA ILE A 256 9.15 17.15 4.09
C ILE A 256 10.43 16.58 4.67
N SER A 257 10.54 15.26 4.80
CA SER A 257 11.73 14.61 5.33
C SER A 257 12.98 14.91 4.51
N MET A 258 12.87 14.82 3.18
CA MET A 258 13.95 15.14 2.26
C MET A 258 14.36 16.61 2.36
N ALA A 259 13.41 17.54 2.45
CA ALA A 259 13.68 18.97 2.59
C ALA A 259 14.34 19.30 3.94
N CYS A 260 13.84 18.72 5.03
CA CYS A 260 14.40 18.88 6.37
C CYS A 260 15.82 18.31 6.47
N LEU A 261 16.05 17.10 5.97
CA LEU A 261 17.38 16.49 5.96
C LEU A 261 18.35 17.29 5.09
N THR A 262 17.97 17.66 3.88
CA THR A 262 18.80 18.49 2.99
C THR A 262 19.13 19.84 3.61
N GLY A 263 18.15 20.49 4.26
CA GLY A 263 18.35 21.74 4.97
C GLY A 263 19.28 21.59 6.17
N PHE A 264 19.11 20.53 6.96
CA PHE A 264 19.96 20.21 8.10
C PHE A 264 21.42 19.97 7.68
N LEU A 265 21.66 19.26 6.58
CA LEU A 265 23.01 18.99 6.05
C LEU A 265 23.74 20.24 5.54
N LYS A 266 23.05 21.38 5.37
CA LYS A 266 23.71 22.67 5.07
C LYS A 266 24.39 23.26 6.30
N VAL A 267 23.87 23.00 7.48
CA VAL A 267 24.36 23.56 8.76
C VAL A 267 25.14 22.55 9.57
N TRP A 268 24.85 21.26 9.40
CA TRP A 268 25.48 20.16 10.11
C TRP A 268 26.20 19.21 9.15
N LYS A 269 27.40 18.77 9.53
CA LYS A 269 28.18 17.76 8.79
C LYS A 269 28.65 16.68 9.76
N PRO A 270 28.79 15.42 9.31
CA PRO A 270 29.34 14.37 10.15
C PRO A 270 30.81 14.67 10.49
N ALA A 271 31.23 14.36 11.71
CA ALA A 271 32.62 14.53 12.13
C ALA A 271 33.59 13.65 11.31
N THR A 272 33.10 12.49 10.87
CA THR A 272 33.81 11.49 10.07
C THR A 272 32.99 11.16 8.83
N VAL A 273 33.49 11.51 7.65
CA VAL A 273 32.81 11.19 6.38
C VAL A 273 33.04 9.72 6.05
N HIS A 274 31.95 8.96 5.92
CA HIS A 274 32.00 7.55 5.53
C HIS A 274 31.85 7.40 4.01
N THR A 275 32.96 7.22 3.32
CA THR A 275 33.00 7.09 1.85
C THR A 275 32.87 5.65 1.35
N SER A 276 33.12 4.66 2.22
CA SER A 276 32.99 3.24 1.88
C SER A 276 31.52 2.89 1.62
N ALA A 277 31.29 2.17 0.53
CA ALA A 277 29.97 1.66 0.12
C ALA A 277 29.83 0.14 0.37
N ALA A 278 30.81 -0.48 1.03
CA ALA A 278 30.79 -1.87 1.43
C ALA A 278 29.99 -2.06 2.73
N LEU A 279 29.25 -3.18 2.84
CA LEU A 279 28.55 -3.57 4.07
C LEU A 279 29.57 -3.84 5.19
N SER A 280 29.30 -3.29 6.37
CA SER A 280 30.13 -3.50 7.57
C SER A 280 29.72 -4.77 8.30
N GLY A 281 30.65 -5.74 8.40
CA GLY A 281 30.62 -6.85 9.36
C GLY A 281 29.33 -7.67 9.40
N ARG A 282 29.16 -8.61 8.45
CA ARG A 282 28.31 -9.84 8.54
C ARG A 282 28.27 -10.65 7.25
N VAL A 283 28.77 -10.09 6.16
CA VAL A 283 28.88 -10.77 4.86
C VAL A 283 30.32 -10.67 4.40
N ASP A 284 30.88 -11.81 3.98
CA ASP A 284 32.22 -11.87 3.43
C ASP A 284 32.22 -11.27 2.03
N ASN A 285 32.59 -9.99 1.92
CA ASN A 285 32.64 -9.28 0.63
C ASN A 285 33.64 -9.90 -0.35
N SER A 286 34.57 -10.77 0.10
CA SER A 286 35.51 -11.47 -0.78
C SER A 286 34.82 -12.49 -1.69
N LYS A 287 33.80 -13.19 -1.18
CA LYS A 287 33.04 -14.18 -1.97
C LYS A 287 32.11 -13.55 -3.01
N ILE A 288 31.66 -12.31 -2.77
CA ILE A 288 30.80 -11.56 -3.69
C ILE A 288 31.63 -10.88 -4.79
N ALA A 289 32.89 -10.53 -4.50
CA ALA A 289 33.80 -9.91 -5.44
C ALA A 289 34.46 -10.91 -6.41
N GLU A 290 34.64 -12.17 -6.01
CA GLU A 290 35.29 -13.20 -6.84
C GLU A 290 34.42 -13.74 -8.00
N GLU A 291 33.09 -13.63 -7.93
CA GLU A 291 32.19 -14.08 -9.02
C GLU A 291 31.80 -12.97 -10.02
N HIS A 292 32.11 -11.70 -9.71
CA HIS A 292 31.79 -10.55 -10.58
C HIS A 292 33.03 -10.09 -11.37
N ASP A 293 33.38 -10.84 -12.41
CA ASP A 293 34.33 -10.44 -13.46
C ASP A 293 33.69 -9.46 -14.49
N GLU A 294 32.55 -8.85 -14.14
CA GLU A 294 32.00 -7.73 -14.88
C GLU A 294 32.60 -6.42 -14.38
N LYS A 295 33.24 -5.68 -15.30
CA LYS A 295 33.85 -4.38 -15.05
C LYS A 295 32.95 -3.50 -14.15
N PRO A 296 33.50 -2.88 -13.10
CA PRO A 296 32.77 -1.90 -12.32
C PRO A 296 32.17 -0.87 -13.28
N ILE A 297 30.87 -0.61 -13.13
CA ILE A 297 30.14 0.35 -13.94
C ILE A 297 30.98 1.63 -14.00
N ALA A 298 31.23 2.14 -15.22
CA ALA A 298 31.79 3.47 -15.39
C ALA A 298 30.97 4.41 -14.50
N SER A 299 31.62 4.97 -13.46
CA SER A 299 30.99 5.81 -12.44
C SER A 299 29.89 6.65 -13.10
N ALA A 300 28.64 6.52 -12.66
CA ALA A 300 27.55 7.27 -13.24
C ALA A 300 27.96 8.75 -13.28
N THR A 301 28.31 9.26 -14.46
CA THR A 301 28.73 10.64 -14.63
C THR A 301 27.47 11.46 -14.53
N PHE A 302 27.19 11.90 -13.30
CA PHE A 302 26.06 12.77 -13.01
C PHE A 302 26.28 14.10 -13.76
N ALA A 303 25.43 14.42 -14.74
CA ALA A 303 25.57 15.63 -15.57
C ALA A 303 25.48 16.89 -14.71
N SER A 304 26.24 17.95 -14.97
CA SER A 304 26.16 19.19 -14.17
C SER A 304 24.84 19.93 -14.44
N ASP A 305 23.77 19.55 -13.76
CA ASP A 305 22.46 20.13 -14.03
C ASP A 305 22.28 21.46 -13.31
N ALA A 306 22.00 22.51 -14.09
CA ALA A 306 21.70 23.83 -13.54
C ALA A 306 20.43 23.78 -12.68
N LYS A 307 20.35 24.56 -11.59
CA LYS A 307 19.16 24.67 -10.71
C LYS A 307 17.80 24.72 -11.44
N PRO A 308 17.65 25.38 -12.61
CA PRO A 308 16.40 25.37 -13.37
C PRO A 308 15.99 23.99 -13.88
N ALA A 309 16.93 23.12 -14.23
CA ALA A 309 16.66 21.76 -14.70
C ALA A 309 16.09 20.90 -13.57
N VAL A 310 16.67 20.96 -12.38
CA VAL A 310 16.17 20.27 -11.18
C VAL A 310 14.76 20.74 -10.83
N MET A 311 14.50 22.05 -10.87
CA MET A 311 13.17 22.59 -10.58
C MET A 311 12.11 22.15 -11.61
N ARG A 312 12.47 22.14 -12.91
CA ARG A 312 11.59 21.60 -13.97
C ARG A 312 11.33 20.10 -13.78
N ALA A 313 12.30 19.35 -13.29
CA ALA A 313 12.14 17.92 -13.05
C ALA A 313 11.18 17.60 -11.89
N TRP A 314 11.11 18.47 -10.87
CA TRP A 314 10.17 18.35 -9.74
C TRP A 314 8.74 18.79 -10.08
N MET A 315 8.57 19.66 -11.07
CA MET A 315 7.30 20.28 -11.43
C MET A 315 6.12 19.28 -11.60
N PRO A 316 6.26 18.13 -12.32
CA PRO A 316 5.13 17.21 -12.50
C PRO A 316 4.63 16.60 -11.19
N TRP A 317 5.54 16.36 -10.24
CA TRP A 317 5.24 15.81 -8.92
C TRP A 317 4.60 16.83 -7.97
N ILE A 318 5.02 18.10 -8.08
CA ILE A 318 4.39 19.21 -7.35
C ILE A 318 2.95 19.39 -7.87
N ILE A 319 2.76 19.42 -9.19
CA ILE A 319 1.43 19.51 -9.81
C ILE A 319 0.56 18.35 -9.36
N LEU A 320 1.07 17.11 -9.41
CA LEU A 320 0.38 15.93 -8.89
C LEU A 320 -0.09 16.13 -7.46
N THR A 321 0.81 16.56 -6.57
CA THR A 321 0.51 16.76 -5.15
C THR A 321 -0.62 17.76 -4.95
N VAL A 322 -0.58 18.89 -5.66
CA VAL A 322 -1.63 19.94 -5.59
C VAL A 322 -2.98 19.42 -6.09
N PHE A 323 -3.01 18.72 -7.22
CA PHE A 323 -4.25 18.17 -7.79
C PHE A 323 -4.85 17.08 -6.90
N VAL A 324 -4.04 16.13 -6.43
CA VAL A 324 -4.52 15.06 -5.54
C VAL A 324 -5.02 15.64 -4.22
N PHE A 325 -4.35 16.68 -3.69
CA PHE A 325 -4.82 17.36 -2.48
C PHE A 325 -6.17 18.02 -2.73
N ALA A 326 -6.31 18.79 -3.81
CA ALA A 326 -7.57 19.44 -4.17
C ALA A 326 -8.72 18.43 -4.37
N TRP A 327 -8.47 17.33 -5.10
CA TRP A 327 -9.45 16.26 -5.33
C TRP A 327 -9.79 15.46 -4.07
N GLY A 328 -8.83 15.35 -3.15
CA GLY A 328 -9.00 14.61 -1.89
C GLY A 328 -9.92 15.31 -0.89
N THR A 329 -10.14 16.62 -1.03
CA THR A 329 -10.97 17.39 -0.08
C THR A 329 -12.45 16.98 -0.12
N GLN A 330 -13.06 16.90 1.06
CA GLN A 330 -14.50 16.61 1.16
C GLN A 330 -15.36 17.69 0.48
N GLY A 331 -14.88 18.94 0.48
CA GLY A 331 -15.55 20.05 -0.21
C GLY A 331 -15.65 19.83 -1.72
N PHE A 332 -14.56 19.39 -2.35
CA PHE A 332 -14.55 19.09 -3.78
C PHE A 332 -15.48 17.92 -4.14
N LYS A 333 -15.40 16.82 -3.37
CA LYS A 333 -16.30 15.68 -3.55
C LYS A 333 -17.76 16.08 -3.39
N ASN A 334 -18.10 16.78 -2.31
CA ASN A 334 -19.48 17.20 -2.06
C ASN A 334 -20.04 18.11 -3.16
N LEU A 335 -19.21 18.97 -3.77
CA LEU A 335 -19.62 19.88 -4.83
C LEU A 335 -20.16 19.14 -6.06
N PHE A 336 -19.54 18.02 -6.43
CA PHE A 336 -19.90 17.27 -7.65
C PHE A 336 -20.69 15.99 -7.36
N ASP A 337 -20.35 15.24 -6.32
CA ASP A 337 -20.96 13.95 -6.00
C ASP A 337 -22.35 14.08 -5.42
N THR A 338 -22.69 15.25 -4.87
CA THR A 338 -23.97 15.44 -4.19
C THR A 338 -24.65 16.73 -4.60
N ARG A 339 -25.95 16.67 -4.81
CA ARG A 339 -26.81 17.82 -5.06
C ARG A 339 -27.83 17.96 -3.92
N PRO A 340 -28.39 19.15 -3.66
CA PRO A 340 -29.53 19.27 -2.75
C PRO A 340 -30.63 18.29 -3.20
N ALA A 341 -31.14 17.49 -2.27
CA ALA A 341 -32.25 16.59 -2.51
C ALA A 341 -33.49 17.44 -2.73
N ILE A 342 -34.09 17.34 -3.91
CA ILE A 342 -35.28 18.12 -4.27
C ILE A 342 -36.50 17.22 -4.10
N ASP A 343 -37.54 17.75 -3.45
CA ASP A 343 -38.81 17.07 -3.40
C ASP A 343 -39.46 17.05 -4.80
N PRO A 344 -39.80 15.86 -5.34
CA PRO A 344 -40.36 15.76 -6.68
C PRO A 344 -41.74 16.41 -6.84
N VAL A 345 -42.47 16.64 -5.74
CA VAL A 345 -43.80 17.24 -5.73
C VAL A 345 -43.73 18.75 -5.49
N THR A 346 -42.91 19.19 -4.52
CA THR A 346 -42.86 20.61 -4.12
C THR A 346 -41.72 21.39 -4.77
N HIS A 347 -40.80 20.72 -5.46
CA HIS A 347 -39.57 21.28 -6.03
C HIS A 347 -38.70 22.08 -5.04
N SER A 348 -38.95 21.90 -3.74
CA SER A 348 -38.18 22.52 -2.66
C SER A 348 -37.07 21.59 -2.19
N ALA A 349 -36.02 22.15 -1.59
CA ALA A 349 -34.95 21.34 -1.00
C ALA A 349 -35.50 20.60 0.23
N LYS A 350 -35.35 19.28 0.26
CA LYS A 350 -35.64 18.49 1.45
C LYS A 350 -34.66 18.88 2.55
N LEU A 351 -35.17 19.22 3.72
CA LEU A 351 -34.36 19.61 4.88
C LEU A 351 -34.26 18.43 5.86
N ASP A 352 -33.13 18.33 6.56
CA ASP A 352 -32.95 17.44 7.69
C ASP A 352 -33.74 17.96 8.92
N PRO A 353 -33.88 17.17 10.00
CA PRO A 353 -34.55 17.62 11.23
C PRO A 353 -33.94 18.88 11.87
N GLN A 354 -32.73 19.27 11.47
CA GLN A 354 -31.99 20.45 11.92
C GLN A 354 -32.09 21.63 10.93
N GLY A 355 -32.89 21.52 9.87
CA GLY A 355 -33.12 22.57 8.88
C GLY A 355 -32.03 22.74 7.82
N LYS A 356 -31.06 21.81 7.72
CA LYS A 356 -30.06 21.82 6.63
C LYS A 356 -30.58 21.06 5.41
N PRO A 357 -30.30 21.52 4.18
CA PRO A 357 -30.67 20.80 2.97
C PRO A 357 -29.98 19.43 2.92
N LEU A 358 -30.80 18.38 2.88
CA LEU A 358 -30.37 17.02 2.60
C LEU A 358 -29.70 16.98 1.23
N ARG A 359 -28.64 16.18 1.10
CA ARG A 359 -27.92 16.04 -0.17
C ARG A 359 -28.08 14.61 -0.67
N GLU A 360 -28.44 14.47 -1.94
CA GLU A 360 -28.54 13.18 -2.63
C GLU A 360 -27.41 13.03 -3.66
N ALA A 361 -27.14 11.80 -4.09
CA ALA A 361 -26.12 11.53 -5.10
C ALA A 361 -26.45 12.23 -6.43
N ASN A 362 -25.45 12.87 -7.04
CA ASN A 362 -25.61 13.54 -8.31
C ASN A 362 -25.69 12.51 -9.45
N PRO A 363 -26.81 12.42 -10.20
CA PRO A 363 -26.98 11.40 -11.22
C PRO A 363 -26.01 11.51 -12.40
N ILE A 364 -25.39 12.68 -12.62
CA ILE A 364 -24.45 12.93 -13.72
C ILE A 364 -23.01 12.56 -13.32
N PHE A 365 -22.57 13.02 -12.14
CA PHE A 365 -21.17 12.89 -11.72
C PHE A 365 -20.92 11.73 -10.75
N ALA A 366 -21.97 11.24 -10.08
CA ALA A 366 -21.94 10.13 -9.15
C ALA A 366 -23.15 9.18 -9.33
N PRO A 367 -23.42 8.65 -10.54
CA PRO A 367 -24.51 7.70 -10.72
C PRO A 367 -24.33 6.49 -9.78
N VAL A 368 -25.43 6.10 -9.16
CA VAL A 368 -25.48 5.00 -8.21
C VAL A 368 -26.05 3.78 -8.92
N VAL A 369 -25.28 2.69 -8.93
CA VAL A 369 -25.68 1.40 -9.48
C VAL A 369 -25.87 0.43 -8.33
N THR A 370 -27.11 -0.01 -8.13
CA THR A 370 -27.45 -0.99 -7.10
C THR A 370 -27.41 -2.39 -7.69
N PHE A 371 -26.61 -3.28 -7.08
CA PHE A 371 -26.54 -4.68 -7.50
C PHE A 371 -27.71 -5.45 -6.86
N GLY A 372 -28.90 -5.34 -7.46
CA GLY A 372 -30.16 -5.83 -6.88
C GLY A 372 -30.21 -7.33 -6.55
N THR A 373 -29.36 -8.14 -7.18
CA THR A 373 -29.18 -9.57 -6.89
C THR A 373 -28.61 -9.85 -5.50
N ILE A 374 -27.84 -8.92 -4.94
CA ILE A 374 -27.14 -9.09 -3.65
C ILE A 374 -27.43 -7.97 -2.65
N HIS A 375 -27.80 -6.78 -3.11
CA HIS A 375 -28.13 -5.65 -2.24
C HIS A 375 -29.31 -6.00 -1.35
N GLN A 376 -29.08 -6.03 -0.04
CA GLN A 376 -30.10 -6.38 0.96
C GLN A 376 -30.69 -7.79 0.75
N GLN A 377 -30.02 -8.64 -0.02
CA GLN A 377 -30.42 -10.04 -0.29
C GLN A 377 -29.50 -11.06 0.37
N ILE A 378 -28.41 -10.61 1.01
CA ILE A 378 -27.48 -11.44 1.77
C ILE A 378 -27.49 -10.96 3.22
N GLU A 379 -27.67 -11.89 4.15
CA GLU A 379 -27.79 -11.61 5.57
C GLU A 379 -26.68 -12.31 6.36
N LYS A 380 -25.96 -11.53 7.17
CA LYS A 380 -25.09 -12.03 8.23
C LYS A 380 -25.96 -12.41 9.43
N VAL A 381 -25.65 -13.52 10.06
CA VAL A 381 -26.40 -14.06 11.20
C VAL A 381 -25.46 -14.36 12.38
N PRO A 382 -25.99 -14.65 13.58
CA PRO A 382 -25.16 -15.16 14.68
C PRO A 382 -24.37 -16.41 14.27
N PRO A 383 -23.14 -16.60 14.77
CA PRO A 383 -22.47 -15.84 15.83
C PRO A 383 -21.71 -14.58 15.35
N VAL A 384 -21.59 -14.37 14.04
CA VAL A 384 -20.74 -13.30 13.46
C VAL A 384 -21.30 -11.92 13.78
N VAL A 385 -22.61 -11.77 13.75
CA VAL A 385 -23.32 -10.56 14.19
C VAL A 385 -24.33 -10.91 15.30
N PRO A 386 -24.57 -10.04 16.29
CA PRO A 386 -25.50 -10.34 17.39
C PRO A 386 -26.96 -10.52 16.92
N ALA A 387 -27.35 -9.81 15.87
CA ALA A 387 -28.67 -9.88 15.27
C ALA A 387 -28.53 -9.95 13.74
N PRO A 388 -29.46 -10.63 13.04
CA PRO A 388 -29.43 -10.72 11.59
C PRO A 388 -29.35 -9.34 10.93
N LYS A 389 -28.36 -9.16 10.05
CA LYS A 389 -28.09 -7.90 9.36
C LYS A 389 -27.79 -8.14 7.90
N THR A 390 -28.50 -7.42 7.05
CA THR A 390 -28.34 -7.46 5.60
C THR A 390 -27.11 -6.65 5.12
N GLU A 391 -26.49 -7.13 4.04
CA GLU A 391 -25.34 -6.48 3.41
C GLU A 391 -25.76 -5.54 2.27
N ASP A 392 -25.17 -4.35 2.26
CA ASP A 392 -25.37 -3.36 1.19
C ASP A 392 -24.48 -3.65 -0.01
N ALA A 393 -25.04 -3.65 -1.22
CA ALA A 393 -24.26 -3.69 -2.46
C ALA A 393 -24.61 -2.51 -3.39
N VAL A 394 -24.20 -1.31 -2.96
CA VAL A 394 -24.42 -0.06 -3.70
C VAL A 394 -23.09 0.42 -4.27
N TYR A 395 -22.99 0.53 -5.60
CA TYR A 395 -21.80 1.02 -6.29
C TYR A 395 -22.01 2.49 -6.67
N LYS A 396 -21.13 3.37 -6.18
CA LYS A 396 -21.13 4.80 -6.55
C LYS A 396 -20.08 5.02 -7.63
N PHE A 397 -20.50 5.40 -8.83
CA PHE A 397 -19.60 5.67 -9.95
C PHE A 397 -19.14 7.13 -9.92
N THR A 398 -18.12 7.43 -9.13
CA THR A 398 -17.62 8.80 -8.91
C THR A 398 -16.43 9.10 -9.82
N TRP A 399 -16.60 9.01 -11.14
CA TRP A 399 -15.47 9.08 -12.07
C TRP A 399 -14.73 10.43 -12.02
N LEU A 400 -15.44 11.56 -11.99
CA LEU A 400 -14.83 12.89 -12.02
C LEU A 400 -14.11 13.24 -10.71
N THR A 401 -14.74 12.92 -9.59
CA THR A 401 -14.26 13.18 -8.22
C THR A 401 -13.33 12.10 -7.70
N SER A 402 -13.20 10.97 -8.41
CA SER A 402 -12.18 9.98 -8.11
C SER A 402 -10.79 10.61 -8.20
N THR A 403 -9.92 10.22 -7.28
CA THR A 403 -8.53 10.70 -7.22
C THR A 403 -7.79 10.44 -8.53
N GLY A 404 -8.06 9.31 -9.19
CA GLY A 404 -7.45 9.00 -10.49
C GLY A 404 -7.71 10.07 -11.54
N SER A 405 -8.85 10.77 -11.51
CA SER A 405 -9.13 11.88 -12.44
C SER A 405 -8.29 13.12 -12.13
N GLY A 406 -8.06 13.42 -10.86
CA GLY A 406 -7.11 14.46 -10.45
C GLY A 406 -5.69 14.15 -10.94
N ILE A 407 -5.26 12.89 -10.85
CA ILE A 407 -3.95 12.43 -11.36
C ILE A 407 -3.88 12.56 -12.88
N LEU A 408 -4.93 12.17 -13.61
CA LEU A 408 -4.97 12.29 -15.07
C LEU A 408 -4.81 13.74 -15.50
N LEU A 409 -5.54 14.66 -14.86
CA LEU A 409 -5.42 16.09 -15.15
C LEU A 409 -4.01 16.59 -14.80
N ALA A 410 -3.47 16.23 -13.65
CA ALA A 410 -2.10 16.56 -13.29
C ALA A 410 -1.08 16.05 -14.32
N ALA A 411 -1.27 14.84 -14.85
CA ALA A 411 -0.41 14.25 -15.86
C ALA A 411 -0.51 14.97 -17.21
N ILE A 412 -1.72 15.39 -17.61
CA ILE A 412 -1.93 16.18 -18.82
C ILE A 412 -1.27 17.55 -18.68
N PHE A 413 -1.57 18.29 -17.60
CA PHE A 413 -0.98 19.61 -17.36
C PHE A 413 0.55 19.54 -17.22
N GLY A 414 1.06 18.61 -16.41
CA GLY A 414 2.50 18.37 -16.26
C GLY A 414 3.15 17.96 -17.58
N GLY A 415 2.50 17.10 -18.36
CA GLY A 415 2.95 16.66 -19.68
C GLY A 415 3.10 17.80 -20.68
N LEU A 416 2.10 18.69 -20.76
CA LEU A 416 2.16 19.87 -21.63
C LEU A 416 3.31 20.81 -21.23
N LEU A 417 3.50 21.04 -19.93
CA LEU A 417 4.61 21.86 -19.41
C LEU A 417 5.99 21.22 -19.62
N MET A 418 6.05 19.89 -19.69
CA MET A 418 7.25 19.13 -20.07
C MET A 418 7.53 19.15 -21.59
N GLY A 419 6.67 19.80 -22.40
CA GLY A 419 6.86 19.96 -23.84
C GLY A 419 6.23 18.86 -24.70
N TYR A 420 5.42 17.97 -24.12
CA TYR A 420 4.67 16.99 -24.90
C TYR A 420 3.49 17.65 -25.62
N SER A 421 3.28 17.29 -26.89
CA SER A 421 2.07 17.63 -27.65
C SER A 421 0.89 16.72 -27.28
N ILE A 422 -0.35 17.20 -27.48
CA ILE A 422 -1.57 16.41 -27.20
C ILE A 422 -1.55 15.02 -27.88
N PRO A 423 -1.16 14.88 -29.18
CA PRO A 423 -1.10 13.56 -29.81
C PRO A 423 -0.07 12.62 -29.16
N GLN A 424 1.07 13.15 -28.68
CA GLN A 424 2.05 12.37 -27.94
C GLN A 424 1.43 11.90 -26.61
N LEU A 425 0.78 12.79 -25.86
CA LEU A 425 0.11 12.43 -24.61
C LEU A 425 -0.90 11.29 -24.80
N VAL A 426 -1.76 11.36 -25.82
CA VAL A 426 -2.71 10.29 -26.14
C VAL A 426 -1.98 8.98 -26.49
N LYS A 427 -0.92 9.04 -27.29
CA LYS A 427 -0.12 7.84 -27.64
C LYS A 427 0.51 7.21 -26.40
N HIS A 428 1.11 8.00 -25.51
CA HIS A 428 1.68 7.50 -24.25
C HIS A 428 0.59 6.93 -23.33
N TYR A 429 -0.60 7.55 -23.30
CA TYR A 429 -1.72 7.06 -22.51
C TYR A 429 -2.22 5.68 -22.99
N LEU A 430 -2.47 5.52 -24.29
CA LEU A 430 -2.87 4.23 -24.88
C LEU A 430 -1.81 3.14 -24.67
N ARG A 431 -0.54 3.51 -24.83
CA ARG A 431 0.57 2.58 -24.53
C ARG A 431 0.62 2.23 -23.04
N THR A 432 0.19 3.13 -22.15
CA THR A 432 0.15 2.87 -20.71
C THR A 432 -0.94 1.86 -20.38
N ILE A 433 -2.15 1.98 -20.95
CA ILE A 433 -3.21 0.98 -20.81
C ILE A 433 -2.68 -0.42 -21.17
N TRP A 434 -1.94 -0.53 -22.26
CA TRP A 434 -1.35 -1.81 -22.67
C TRP A 434 -0.34 -2.35 -21.65
N VAL A 435 0.53 -1.49 -21.12
CA VAL A 435 1.56 -1.88 -20.13
C VAL A 435 0.93 -2.34 -18.82
N VAL A 436 -0.10 -1.65 -18.33
CA VAL A 436 -0.68 -1.90 -17.00
C VAL A 436 -1.78 -2.97 -16.99
N ARG A 437 -2.15 -3.53 -18.14
CA ARG A 437 -3.29 -4.46 -18.28
C ARG A 437 -3.28 -5.62 -17.28
N TYR A 438 -2.11 -6.22 -17.02
CA TYR A 438 -2.01 -7.35 -16.08
C TYR A 438 -2.17 -6.89 -14.63
N SER A 439 -1.67 -5.71 -14.28
CA SER A 439 -1.89 -5.10 -12.97
C SER A 439 -3.38 -4.81 -12.77
N LEU A 440 -4.07 -4.26 -13.77
CA LEU A 440 -5.52 -4.01 -13.72
C LEU A 440 -6.33 -5.31 -13.56
N ILE A 441 -6.00 -6.36 -14.33
CA ILE A 441 -6.64 -7.68 -14.18
C ILE A 441 -6.44 -8.22 -12.77
N THR A 442 -5.22 -8.10 -12.22
CA THR A 442 -4.93 -8.56 -10.85
C THR A 442 -5.79 -7.81 -9.84
N ILE A 443 -5.81 -6.47 -9.87
CA ILE A 443 -6.62 -5.64 -8.96
C ILE A 443 -8.10 -6.02 -9.04
N VAL A 444 -8.64 -6.17 -10.25
CA VAL A 444 -10.04 -6.55 -10.48
C VAL A 444 -10.35 -7.95 -9.91
N ALA A 445 -9.50 -8.94 -10.21
CA ALA A 445 -9.68 -10.31 -9.74
C ALA A 445 -9.55 -10.41 -8.21
N MET A 446 -8.62 -9.66 -7.62
CA MET A 446 -8.42 -9.60 -6.18
C MET A 446 -9.62 -8.97 -5.47
N LEU A 447 -10.10 -7.81 -5.91
CA LEU A 447 -11.28 -7.20 -5.30
C LEU A 447 -12.53 -8.06 -5.52
N ALA A 448 -12.66 -8.71 -6.67
CA ALA A 448 -13.71 -9.71 -6.90
C ALA A 448 -13.63 -10.86 -5.88
N LEU A 449 -12.43 -11.39 -5.61
CA LEU A 449 -12.19 -12.43 -4.62
C LEU A 449 -12.54 -11.95 -3.21
N GLY A 450 -12.08 -10.78 -2.79
CA GLY A 450 -12.34 -10.23 -1.45
C GLY A 450 -13.82 -9.97 -1.19
N PHE A 451 -14.54 -9.43 -2.17
CA PHE A 451 -16.00 -9.25 -2.04
C PHE A 451 -16.73 -10.59 -2.11
N LEU A 452 -16.35 -11.50 -2.99
CA LEU A 452 -16.98 -12.81 -3.06
C LEU A 452 -16.86 -13.55 -1.73
N THR A 453 -15.64 -13.64 -1.18
CA THR A 453 -15.37 -14.32 0.09
C THR A 453 -16.16 -13.66 1.23
N ARG A 454 -16.15 -12.32 1.32
CA ARG A 454 -16.94 -11.57 2.32
C ARG A 454 -18.43 -11.89 2.26
N TYR A 455 -19.02 -11.81 1.07
CA TYR A 455 -20.47 -11.96 0.90
C TYR A 455 -20.91 -13.41 1.01
N SER A 456 -20.03 -14.37 0.71
CA SER A 456 -20.29 -15.81 0.87
C SER A 456 -20.03 -16.33 2.29
N GLY A 457 -19.41 -15.55 3.18
CA GLY A 457 -19.13 -15.94 4.57
C GLY A 457 -17.85 -16.77 4.76
N LEU A 458 -17.00 -16.86 3.74
CA LEU A 458 -15.73 -17.60 3.81
C LEU A 458 -14.77 -16.98 4.83
N ASP A 459 -14.53 -15.67 4.77
CA ASP A 459 -13.68 -14.93 5.72
C ASP A 459 -14.27 -14.95 7.13
N ALA A 460 -15.60 -14.97 7.24
CA ALA A 460 -16.26 -15.09 8.53
C ALA A 460 -16.02 -16.46 9.18
N THR A 461 -16.04 -17.52 8.38
CA THR A 461 -15.71 -18.89 8.83
C THR A 461 -14.26 -18.97 9.32
N MET A 462 -13.32 -18.44 8.54
CA MET A 462 -11.92 -18.38 8.97
C MET A 462 -11.75 -17.50 10.22
N GLY A 463 -12.44 -16.36 10.29
CA GLY A 463 -12.37 -15.46 11.43
C GLY A 463 -12.87 -16.09 12.74
N LEU A 464 -13.95 -16.87 12.67
CA LEU A 464 -14.44 -17.66 13.81
C LEU A 464 -13.39 -18.67 14.29
N ALA A 465 -12.68 -19.33 13.37
CA ALA A 465 -11.60 -20.25 13.73
C ALA A 465 -10.41 -19.52 14.39
N PHE A 466 -10.02 -18.35 13.87
CA PHE A 466 -8.93 -17.56 14.45
C PHE A 466 -9.29 -16.90 15.78
N ALA A 467 -10.57 -16.70 16.08
CA ALA A 467 -11.02 -16.23 17.40
C ALA A 467 -10.61 -17.21 18.52
N ALA A 468 -10.38 -18.48 18.22
CA ALA A 468 -9.85 -19.45 19.18
C ALA A 468 -8.44 -19.09 19.72
N THR A 469 -7.69 -18.22 19.05
CA THR A 469 -6.36 -17.77 19.50
C THR A 469 -6.41 -16.82 20.72
N GLY A 470 -7.58 -16.24 21.01
CA GLY A 470 -7.81 -15.46 22.23
C GLY A 470 -6.91 -14.23 22.35
N ILE A 471 -6.32 -14.05 23.54
CA ILE A 471 -5.49 -12.88 23.89
C ILE A 471 -4.23 -12.72 23.03
N PHE A 472 -3.78 -13.78 22.36
CA PHE A 472 -2.61 -13.70 21.48
C PHE A 472 -2.96 -13.20 20.07
N TYR A 473 -4.25 -13.06 19.76
CA TYR A 473 -4.69 -12.68 18.43
C TYR A 473 -4.10 -11.37 17.91
N PRO A 474 -3.96 -10.28 18.70
CA PRO A 474 -3.34 -9.05 18.21
C PRO A 474 -1.93 -9.25 17.60
N MET A 475 -1.11 -10.08 18.23
CA MET A 475 0.20 -10.46 17.71
C MET A 475 0.07 -11.34 16.46
N PHE A 476 -0.71 -12.43 16.55
CA PHE A 476 -0.85 -13.39 15.44
C PHE A 476 -1.51 -12.77 14.20
N GLY A 477 -2.56 -11.96 14.38
CA GLY A 477 -3.24 -11.22 13.32
C GLY A 477 -2.29 -10.23 12.64
N THR A 478 -1.41 -9.56 13.39
CA THR A 478 -0.38 -8.70 12.77
C THR A 478 0.60 -9.53 11.91
N LEU A 479 1.04 -10.68 12.40
CA LEU A 479 1.92 -11.60 11.66
C LEU A 479 1.22 -12.25 10.45
N LEU A 480 -0.11 -12.40 10.50
CA LEU A 480 -0.89 -12.84 9.35
C LEU A 480 -0.84 -11.81 8.22
N GLY A 481 -0.93 -10.52 8.55
CA GLY A 481 -0.73 -9.42 7.61
C GLY A 481 0.67 -9.46 6.98
N TRP A 482 1.71 -9.62 7.82
CA TRP A 482 3.10 -9.82 7.40
C TRP A 482 3.25 -10.98 6.41
N LEU A 483 2.70 -12.16 6.75
CA LEU A 483 2.75 -13.34 5.91
C LEU A 483 2.04 -13.11 4.56
N GLY A 484 0.88 -12.46 4.61
CA GLY A 484 0.12 -12.11 3.41
C GLY A 484 0.94 -11.26 2.45
N VAL A 485 1.65 -10.24 2.92
CA VAL A 485 2.49 -9.41 2.06
C VAL A 485 3.77 -10.12 1.63
N ALA A 486 4.40 -10.89 2.52
CA ALA A 486 5.60 -11.66 2.18
C ALA A 486 5.36 -12.62 1.00
N LEU A 487 4.16 -13.22 0.92
CA LEU A 487 3.81 -14.15 -0.15
C LEU A 487 3.24 -13.45 -1.39
N THR A 488 2.47 -12.38 -1.21
CA THR A 488 1.79 -11.71 -2.33
C THR A 488 2.58 -10.56 -2.95
N GLY A 489 3.55 -10.01 -2.23
CA GLY A 489 4.26 -8.79 -2.59
C GLY A 489 3.39 -7.55 -2.64
N SER A 490 2.20 -7.54 -2.02
CA SER A 490 1.31 -6.38 -2.05
C SER A 490 0.47 -6.27 -0.79
N ASP A 491 0.55 -5.12 -0.13
CA ASP A 491 -0.27 -4.84 1.06
C ASP A 491 -1.76 -4.75 0.71
N THR A 492 -2.07 -4.16 -0.45
CA THR A 492 -3.41 -4.21 -1.05
C THR A 492 -3.91 -5.65 -1.21
N ALA A 493 -3.05 -6.56 -1.67
CA ALA A 493 -3.40 -7.95 -1.86
C ALA A 493 -3.64 -8.68 -0.53
N SER A 494 -2.78 -8.46 0.46
CA SER A 494 -2.94 -8.99 1.82
C SER A 494 -4.23 -8.49 2.48
N ASN A 495 -4.53 -7.19 2.35
CA ASN A 495 -5.75 -6.59 2.89
C ASN A 495 -7.02 -7.18 2.28
N VAL A 496 -7.01 -7.48 0.98
CA VAL A 496 -8.12 -8.21 0.31
C VAL A 496 -8.31 -9.60 0.90
N LEU A 497 -7.23 -10.35 1.14
CA LEU A 497 -7.29 -11.74 1.60
C LEU A 497 -7.69 -11.85 3.07
N PHE A 498 -7.18 -10.96 3.91
CA PHE A 498 -7.25 -11.12 5.37
C PHE A 498 -8.00 -10.00 6.08
N GLY A 499 -8.28 -8.86 5.44
CA GLY A 499 -8.95 -7.73 6.09
C GLY A 499 -10.32 -8.09 6.67
N GLY A 500 -11.18 -8.74 5.87
CA GLY A 500 -12.51 -9.19 6.33
C GLY A 500 -12.42 -10.17 7.51
N LEU A 501 -11.48 -11.11 7.44
CA LEU A 501 -11.18 -12.05 8.52
C LEU A 501 -10.74 -11.35 9.81
N GLN A 502 -9.87 -10.34 9.70
CA GLN A 502 -9.36 -9.58 10.85
C GLN A 502 -10.48 -8.83 11.56
N ARG A 503 -11.39 -8.22 10.78
CA ARG A 503 -12.60 -7.58 11.30
C ARG A 503 -13.45 -8.58 12.08
N VAL A 504 -13.81 -9.70 11.46
CA VAL A 504 -14.70 -10.70 12.09
C VAL A 504 -14.08 -11.25 13.37
N THR A 505 -12.80 -11.60 13.33
CA THR A 505 -12.11 -12.15 14.50
C THR A 505 -12.05 -11.14 15.66
N ALA A 506 -11.82 -9.86 15.34
CA ALA A 506 -11.83 -8.79 16.34
C ALA A 506 -13.21 -8.64 16.99
N GLU A 507 -14.29 -8.64 16.18
CA GLU A 507 -15.67 -8.59 16.68
C GLU A 507 -15.97 -9.77 17.63
N GLN A 508 -15.48 -10.97 17.33
CA GLN A 508 -15.65 -12.15 18.19
C GLN A 508 -14.85 -12.09 19.50
N LEU A 509 -13.70 -11.44 19.48
CA LEU A 509 -12.82 -11.29 20.64
C LEU A 509 -13.12 -10.03 21.47
N GLY A 510 -14.10 -9.22 21.07
CA GLY A 510 -14.39 -7.93 21.71
C GLY A 510 -13.28 -6.90 21.52
N LEU A 511 -12.44 -7.05 20.49
CA LEU A 511 -11.39 -6.11 20.12
C LEU A 511 -11.93 -5.07 19.12
N SER A 512 -11.26 -3.92 19.03
CA SER A 512 -11.58 -2.92 17.99
C SER A 512 -11.36 -3.53 16.58
N PRO A 513 -12.40 -3.56 15.73
CA PRO A 513 -12.25 -4.06 14.36
C PRO A 513 -11.34 -3.16 13.51
N VAL A 514 -11.32 -1.85 13.81
CA VAL A 514 -10.42 -0.87 13.18
C VAL A 514 -8.97 -1.18 13.54
N LEU A 515 -8.68 -1.49 14.82
CA LEU A 515 -7.34 -1.85 15.29
C LEU A 515 -6.80 -3.07 14.54
N MET A 516 -7.57 -4.16 14.49
CA MET A 516 -7.10 -5.41 13.90
C MET A 516 -7.06 -5.38 12.37
N ALA A 517 -8.00 -4.71 11.72
CA ALA A 517 -7.92 -4.46 10.29
C ALA A 517 -6.67 -3.63 9.94
N ALA A 518 -6.40 -2.55 10.69
CA ALA A 518 -5.20 -1.73 10.52
C ALA A 518 -3.91 -2.52 10.79
N ALA A 519 -3.91 -3.40 11.80
CA ALA A 519 -2.79 -4.28 12.12
C ALA A 519 -2.41 -5.19 10.95
N ASN A 520 -3.38 -5.61 10.12
CA ASN A 520 -3.11 -6.38 8.92
C ASN A 520 -2.20 -5.61 7.94
N SER A 521 -2.54 -4.35 7.69
CA SER A 521 -1.75 -3.48 6.81
C SER A 521 -0.40 -3.12 7.45
N SER A 522 -0.40 -2.68 8.71
CA SER A 522 0.83 -2.31 9.43
C SER A 522 1.83 -3.46 9.59
N GLY A 523 1.34 -4.68 9.84
CA GLY A 523 2.18 -5.88 9.84
C GLY A 523 2.63 -6.27 8.44
N GLY A 524 1.73 -6.14 7.46
CA GLY A 524 1.98 -6.38 6.04
C GLY A 524 3.14 -5.55 5.49
N VAL A 525 3.23 -4.29 5.89
CA VAL A 525 4.36 -3.41 5.58
C VAL A 525 5.72 -4.08 5.83
N MET A 526 5.87 -4.78 6.95
CA MET A 526 7.13 -5.43 7.32
C MET A 526 7.41 -6.67 6.46
N GLY A 527 6.38 -7.28 5.86
CA GLY A 527 6.49 -8.42 4.95
C GLY A 527 7.00 -8.03 3.56
N LYS A 528 6.85 -6.76 3.17
CA LYS A 528 7.27 -6.26 1.85
C LYS A 528 8.76 -6.51 1.57
N MET A 529 9.61 -6.41 2.59
CA MET A 529 11.06 -6.56 2.37
C MET A 529 11.49 -7.99 2.00
N VAL A 530 10.69 -9.01 2.36
CA VAL A 530 10.98 -10.43 2.06
C VAL A 530 10.16 -10.96 0.88
N ASP A 531 9.38 -10.10 0.23
CA ASP A 531 8.52 -10.54 -0.84
C ASP A 531 9.33 -10.89 -2.10
N ALA A 532 9.01 -12.03 -2.70
CA ALA A 532 9.77 -12.57 -3.83
C ALA A 532 9.78 -11.61 -5.03
N GLN A 533 8.69 -10.87 -5.26
CA GLN A 533 8.59 -9.94 -6.38
C GLN A 533 9.54 -8.75 -6.19
N SER A 534 9.56 -8.13 -5.02
CA SER A 534 10.47 -7.02 -4.72
C SER A 534 11.92 -7.46 -4.73
N ILE A 535 12.21 -8.69 -4.28
CA ILE A 535 13.57 -9.26 -4.34
C ILE A 535 14.01 -9.45 -5.79
N VAL A 536 13.17 -10.01 -6.66
CA VAL A 536 13.49 -10.17 -8.10
C VAL A 536 13.64 -8.82 -8.79
N VAL A 537 12.79 -7.85 -8.45
CA VAL A 537 12.90 -6.48 -8.97
C VAL A 537 14.20 -5.84 -8.50
N ALA A 538 14.58 -6.04 -7.23
CA ALA A 538 15.82 -5.54 -6.68
C ALA A 538 17.04 -6.19 -7.37
N SER A 539 17.05 -7.51 -7.56
CA SER A 539 18.14 -8.24 -8.21
C SER A 539 18.29 -7.82 -9.67
N THR A 540 17.18 -7.65 -10.39
CA THR A 540 17.18 -7.18 -11.78
C THR A 540 17.71 -5.75 -11.89
N ALA A 541 17.28 -4.86 -11.00
CA ALA A 541 17.69 -3.46 -11.01
C ALA A 541 19.18 -3.28 -10.67
N THR A 542 19.72 -4.13 -9.80
CA THR A 542 21.14 -4.14 -9.45
C THR A 542 21.99 -5.05 -10.34
N ARG A 543 21.36 -5.72 -11.32
CA ARG A 543 21.97 -6.69 -12.24
C ARG A 543 22.64 -7.88 -11.55
N TRP A 544 22.13 -8.27 -10.40
CA TRP A 544 22.65 -9.38 -9.59
C TRP A 544 21.72 -10.60 -9.68
N TYR A 545 21.54 -11.08 -10.91
CA TYR A 545 20.63 -12.16 -11.25
C TYR A 545 21.04 -13.48 -10.58
N GLY A 546 20.08 -14.30 -10.16
CA GLY A 546 20.34 -15.63 -9.59
C GLY A 546 20.77 -15.62 -8.12
N HIS A 547 20.92 -14.45 -7.51
CA HIS A 547 21.31 -14.26 -6.11
C HIS A 547 20.15 -13.85 -5.20
N GLU A 548 18.90 -14.05 -5.65
CA GLU A 548 17.68 -13.69 -4.90
C GLU A 548 17.64 -14.36 -3.52
N GLY A 549 18.15 -15.59 -3.42
CA GLY A 549 18.23 -16.32 -2.16
C GLY A 549 19.17 -15.68 -1.12
N GLU A 550 20.23 -15.00 -1.56
CA GLU A 550 21.14 -14.27 -0.67
C GLU A 550 20.50 -12.97 -0.18
N ILE A 551 19.85 -12.24 -1.08
CA ILE A 551 19.08 -11.03 -0.74
C ILE A 551 17.99 -11.41 0.29
N LEU A 552 17.23 -12.49 0.04
CA LEU A 552 16.21 -12.98 0.95
C LEU A 552 16.78 -13.28 2.34
N ARG A 553 17.86 -14.08 2.42
CA ARG A 553 18.50 -14.43 3.71
C ARG A 553 18.97 -13.18 4.45
N TYR A 554 19.49 -12.19 3.74
CA TYR A 554 19.92 -10.93 4.32
C TYR A 554 18.75 -10.15 4.93
N VAL A 555 17.65 -9.95 4.20
CA VAL A 555 16.51 -9.12 4.66
C VAL A 555 15.55 -9.87 5.60
N PHE A 556 15.51 -11.20 5.57
CA PHE A 556 14.55 -12.02 6.34
C PHE A 556 14.58 -11.74 7.84
N PHE A 557 15.77 -11.72 8.44
CA PHE A 557 15.93 -11.45 9.86
C PHE A 557 15.39 -10.06 10.27
N HIS A 558 15.66 -9.05 9.44
CA HIS A 558 15.19 -7.69 9.68
C HIS A 558 13.65 -7.62 9.62
N SER A 559 13.06 -8.35 8.68
CA SER A 559 11.61 -8.42 8.47
C SER A 559 10.87 -9.00 9.67
N VAL A 560 11.32 -10.15 10.15
CA VAL A 560 10.68 -10.85 11.26
C VAL A 560 10.75 -10.02 12.54
N ILE A 561 11.89 -9.38 12.83
CA ILE A 561 12.01 -8.54 14.03
C ILE A 561 11.06 -7.35 13.97
N LEU A 562 11.04 -6.62 12.85
CA LEU A 562 10.17 -5.46 12.70
C LEU A 562 8.69 -5.88 12.77
N ALA A 563 8.32 -7.02 12.18
CA ALA A 563 6.96 -7.56 12.27
C ALA A 563 6.55 -7.90 13.72
N ILE A 564 7.44 -8.53 14.50
CA ILE A 564 7.21 -8.81 15.92
C ILE A 564 7.07 -7.51 16.73
N LEU A 565 7.88 -6.49 16.43
CA LEU A 565 7.77 -5.20 17.10
C LEU A 565 6.43 -4.52 16.80
N VAL A 566 5.95 -4.57 15.55
CA VAL A 566 4.61 -4.06 15.19
C VAL A 566 3.54 -4.86 15.92
N GLY A 567 3.62 -6.19 15.92
CA GLY A 567 2.66 -7.03 16.64
C GLY A 567 2.66 -6.78 18.15
N GLY A 568 3.83 -6.47 18.72
CA GLY A 568 3.98 -6.04 20.10
C GLY A 568 3.25 -4.72 20.36
N LEU A 569 3.43 -3.72 19.50
CA LEU A 569 2.70 -2.44 19.60
C LEU A 569 1.19 -2.65 19.49
N VAL A 570 0.72 -3.46 18.53
CA VAL A 570 -0.71 -3.77 18.36
C VAL A 570 -1.27 -4.48 19.59
N THR A 571 -0.52 -5.39 20.18
CA THR A 571 -0.91 -6.07 21.43
C THR A 571 -1.01 -5.09 22.60
N LEU A 572 -0.08 -4.14 22.71
CA LEU A 572 -0.16 -3.07 23.70
C LEU A 572 -1.38 -2.17 23.45
N GLN A 573 -1.66 -1.80 22.20
CA GLN A 573 -2.84 -1.03 21.82
C GLN A 573 -4.14 -1.77 22.12
N ALA A 574 -4.15 -3.10 22.05
CA ALA A 574 -5.33 -3.90 22.37
C ALA A 574 -5.62 -3.94 23.88
N TYR A 575 -4.60 -3.97 24.74
CA TYR A 575 -4.79 -4.37 26.14
C TYR A 575 -4.19 -3.44 27.22
N VAL A 576 -3.27 -2.53 26.87
CA VAL A 576 -2.44 -1.82 27.85
C VAL A 576 -2.59 -0.30 27.74
N ALA A 577 -3.02 0.36 28.81
CA ALA A 577 -2.99 1.82 28.90
C ALA A 577 -1.52 2.31 29.08
N PRO A 578 -1.11 3.43 28.45
CA PRO A 578 -1.94 4.38 27.68
C PRO A 578 -2.08 4.03 26.18
N PHE A 579 -1.48 2.94 25.70
CA PHE A 579 -1.52 2.59 24.27
C PHE A 579 -2.93 2.31 23.76
N SER A 580 -3.82 1.80 24.61
CA SER A 580 -5.24 1.62 24.28
C SER A 580 -5.96 2.92 23.94
N HIS A 581 -5.54 4.07 24.49
CA HIS A 581 -6.11 5.38 24.13
C HIS A 581 -5.72 5.84 22.72
N MET A 582 -4.74 5.19 22.09
CA MET A 582 -4.38 5.46 20.71
C MET A 582 -5.34 4.79 19.73
N VAL A 583 -6.16 3.83 20.17
CA VAL A 583 -7.10 3.13 19.28
C VAL A 583 -8.18 4.10 18.79
N VAL A 584 -8.35 4.16 17.48
CA VAL A 584 -9.39 4.99 16.85
C VAL A 584 -10.75 4.36 17.12
N GLY A 585 -11.69 5.17 17.59
CA GLY A 585 -13.02 4.69 18.01
C GLY A 585 -13.00 3.80 19.26
N GLY A 586 -11.91 3.81 20.04
CA GLY A 586 -11.75 2.99 21.24
C GLY A 586 -12.64 3.40 22.41
N HIS A 587 -13.57 2.49 22.73
CA HIS A 587 -14.47 2.32 23.88
C HIS A 587 -15.17 3.54 24.49
#